data_AF-A0A930FDA7-F1
#
_entry.id   AF-A0A930FDA7-F1
#
_cell.length_a   1.000
_cell.length_b   1.000
_cell.length_c   1.000
_cell.angle_alpha   90.00
_cell.angle_beta   90.00
_cell.angle_gamma   90.00
#
_symmetry.space_group_name_H-M   'P 1'
#
loop_
_entity.id
_entity.type
_entity.pdbx_description
1 polymer ?
#
loop_
_entity_poly.entity_id
_entity_poly.type
_entity_poly.pdbx_seq_one_letter_code
_entity_poly.pdbx_strand_id
1 'polypeptide(L)'
;MYNQQSFLKYIPVGLFLFVFAYLVICMTKMMYHKSFRRYRKRIFSSLLLLILSAVMIWEAFFSTIPVNRDASFLLSDIPSYTSSPYVEVNHNIPFFTEEELQSEEYESYSELDYLGRCGPAMAMIGIDMMPTQKRGSISMVKPTGWHLAKYDFIDGKYLYNRCHLIAYELSGENANVQNLITGTRYMNVVGMQPFEDKTAWYILRTGNHVLYRCTPIFEGDNLLATGVLLEARSI
;
A
#
# COMPACT_ATOMS: atom_id res chain seq x y z
N MET A 1 -7.15 -20.77 6.45
CA MET A 1 -7.32 -21.42 5.13
C MET A 1 -6.90 -20.40 4.08
N TYR A 2 -5.80 -20.66 3.36
CA TYR A 2 -5.37 -19.84 2.22
C TYR A 2 -6.54 -19.75 1.22
N ASN A 3 -6.97 -18.54 0.88
CA ASN A 3 -8.05 -18.32 -0.06
C ASN A 3 -7.65 -18.93 -1.42
N GLN A 4 -8.28 -20.03 -1.83
CA GLN A 4 -7.90 -20.73 -3.07
C GLN A 4 -8.01 -19.82 -4.31
N GLN A 5 -8.83 -18.76 -4.26
CA GLN A 5 -8.96 -17.80 -5.35
C GLN A 5 -7.75 -16.88 -5.55
N SER A 6 -6.99 -16.53 -4.51
CA SER A 6 -5.76 -15.73 -4.68
C SER A 6 -4.60 -16.60 -5.17
N PHE A 7 -4.49 -17.85 -4.71
CA PHE A 7 -3.52 -18.81 -5.24
C PHE A 7 -3.77 -19.11 -6.73
N LEU A 8 -5.04 -19.23 -7.14
CA LEU A 8 -5.43 -19.44 -8.55
C LEU A 8 -5.11 -18.25 -9.47
N LYS A 9 -4.94 -17.02 -8.96
CA LYS A 9 -4.47 -15.87 -9.75
C LYS A 9 -2.97 -15.90 -10.02
N TYR A 10 -2.16 -16.43 -9.10
CA TYR A 10 -0.70 -16.55 -9.26
C TYR A 10 -0.25 -17.89 -9.86
N ILE A 11 -1.07 -18.95 -9.79
CA ILE A 11 -0.81 -20.21 -10.48
C ILE A 11 -0.52 -20.02 -11.98
N PRO A 12 -1.31 -19.25 -12.76
CA PRO A 12 -0.98 -19.03 -14.17
C PRO A 12 0.29 -18.21 -14.35
N VAL A 13 0.61 -17.26 -13.45
CA VAL A 13 1.83 -16.45 -13.54
C VAL A 13 3.09 -17.26 -13.21
N GLY A 14 3.06 -18.02 -12.12
CA GLY A 14 4.16 -18.89 -11.71
C GLY A 14 4.38 -20.04 -12.69
N LEU A 15 3.29 -20.65 -13.18
CA LEU A 15 3.37 -21.68 -14.22
C LEU A 15 3.86 -21.11 -15.55
N PHE A 16 3.41 -19.90 -15.94
CA PHE A 16 3.89 -19.21 -17.12
C PHE A 16 5.38 -18.90 -17.04
N LEU A 17 5.86 -18.33 -15.92
CA LEU A 17 7.28 -18.04 -15.71
C LEU A 17 8.13 -19.31 -15.68
N PHE A 18 7.63 -20.39 -15.07
CA PHE A 18 8.32 -21.67 -15.02
C PHE A 18 8.41 -22.33 -16.42
N VAL A 19 7.30 -22.36 -17.15
CA VAL A 19 7.26 -22.88 -18.53
C VAL A 19 8.12 -22.01 -19.45
N PHE A 20 8.08 -20.69 -19.30
CA PHE A 20 8.90 -19.75 -20.06
C PHE A 20 10.39 -19.98 -19.79
N ALA A 21 10.80 -20.06 -18.53
CA ALA A 21 12.19 -20.34 -18.15
C ALA A 21 12.66 -21.72 -18.64
N TYR A 22 11.82 -22.75 -18.51
CA TYR A 22 12.12 -24.09 -19.01
C TYR A 22 12.31 -24.12 -20.53
N LEU A 23 11.43 -23.45 -21.27
CA LEU A 23 11.56 -23.31 -22.72
C LEU A 23 12.88 -22.61 -23.05
N VAL A 24 13.19 -21.45 -22.46
CA VAL A 24 14.46 -20.73 -22.69
C VAL A 24 15.68 -21.63 -22.45
N ILE A 25 15.68 -22.46 -21.40
CA ILE A 25 16.77 -23.41 -21.09
C ILE A 25 16.86 -24.52 -22.15
N CYS A 26 15.75 -25.14 -22.55
CA CYS A 26 15.73 -26.14 -23.62
C CYS A 26 16.23 -25.55 -24.94
N MET A 27 15.89 -24.30 -25.23
CA MET A 27 16.28 -23.61 -26.45
C MET A 27 17.76 -23.24 -26.48
N THR A 28 18.33 -22.76 -25.38
CA THR A 28 19.77 -22.45 -25.29
C THR A 28 20.62 -23.71 -25.49
N LYS A 29 20.19 -24.86 -24.94
CA LYS A 29 20.82 -26.17 -25.20
C LYS A 29 20.71 -26.59 -26.67
N MET A 30 19.56 -26.42 -27.31
CA MET A 30 19.35 -26.73 -28.73
C MET A 30 20.21 -25.85 -29.66
N MET A 31 20.38 -24.56 -29.32
CA MET A 31 21.18 -23.59 -30.09
C MET A 31 22.69 -23.85 -30.05
N TYR A 32 23.19 -24.59 -29.03
CA TYR A 32 24.59 -25.00 -28.90
C TYR A 32 24.92 -26.26 -29.71
N HIS A 33 23.91 -26.99 -30.17
CA HIS A 33 24.09 -28.22 -30.94
C HIS A 33 24.46 -27.92 -32.40
N LYS A 34 25.56 -28.52 -32.88
CA LYS A 34 26.21 -28.20 -34.19
C LYS A 34 25.27 -28.35 -35.40
N SER A 35 24.27 -29.22 -35.34
CA SER A 35 23.32 -29.49 -36.43
C SER A 35 22.31 -28.37 -36.71
N PHE A 36 22.05 -27.46 -35.76
CA PHE A 36 21.01 -26.42 -35.89
C PHE A 36 21.54 -25.04 -36.33
N ARG A 37 22.84 -24.94 -36.65
CA ARG A 37 23.53 -23.68 -36.95
C ARG A 37 22.91 -22.90 -38.13
N ARG A 38 22.39 -23.60 -39.14
CA ARG A 38 21.79 -23.01 -40.37
C ARG A 38 20.40 -22.39 -40.12
N TYR A 39 19.65 -22.88 -39.14
CA TYR A 39 18.27 -22.44 -38.85
C TYR A 39 18.18 -21.45 -37.68
N ARG A 40 19.29 -21.26 -36.95
CA ARG A 40 19.37 -20.46 -35.72
C ARG A 40 18.80 -19.04 -35.86
N LYS A 41 19.08 -18.33 -36.96
CA LYS A 41 18.55 -16.97 -37.19
C LYS A 41 17.04 -16.96 -37.40
N ARG A 42 16.50 -17.92 -38.15
CA ARG A 42 15.05 -18.04 -38.41
C ARG A 42 14.30 -18.42 -37.14
N ILE A 43 14.81 -19.42 -36.41
CA ILE A 43 14.24 -19.87 -35.12
C ILE A 43 14.23 -18.71 -34.11
N PHE A 44 15.34 -17.98 -33.98
CA PHE A 44 15.42 -16.82 -33.08
C PHE A 44 14.43 -15.71 -33.45
N SER A 45 14.32 -15.39 -34.76
CA SER A 45 13.36 -14.40 -35.25
C SER A 45 11.91 -14.81 -34.98
N SER A 46 11.54 -16.07 -35.21
CA SER A 46 10.18 -16.56 -34.94
C SER A 46 9.83 -16.56 -33.46
N LEU A 47 10.78 -16.83 -32.58
CA LEU A 47 10.57 -16.80 -31.13
C LEU A 47 10.46 -15.38 -30.59
N LEU A 48 11.29 -14.47 -31.08
CA LEU A 48 11.19 -13.06 -30.71
C LEU A 48 9.78 -12.53 -31.04
N LEU A 49 9.24 -12.89 -32.20
CA LEU A 49 7.87 -12.53 -32.59
C LEU A 49 6.81 -13.16 -31.67
N LEU A 50 6.97 -14.41 -31.25
CA LEU A 50 6.08 -15.07 -30.28
C LEU A 50 6.13 -14.43 -28.89
N ILE A 51 7.31 -14.01 -28.44
CA ILE A 51 7.47 -13.33 -27.15
C ILE A 51 6.82 -11.95 -27.22
N LEU A 52 7.08 -11.18 -28.29
CA LEU A 52 6.47 -9.87 -28.49
C LEU A 52 4.95 -9.98 -28.57
N SER A 53 4.40 -10.97 -29.28
CA SER A 53 2.95 -11.17 -29.32
C SER A 53 2.38 -11.58 -27.97
N ALA A 54 3.07 -12.42 -27.19
CA ALA A 54 2.66 -12.79 -25.84
C ALA A 54 2.67 -11.58 -24.88
N VAL A 55 3.66 -10.70 -24.98
CA VAL A 55 3.73 -9.45 -24.20
C VAL A 55 2.56 -8.52 -24.58
N MET A 56 2.28 -8.35 -25.87
CA MET A 56 1.14 -7.53 -26.33
C MET A 56 -0.20 -8.10 -25.85
N ILE A 57 -0.36 -9.43 -25.86
CA ILE A 57 -1.57 -10.11 -25.34
C ILE A 57 -1.68 -9.94 -23.83
N TRP A 58 -0.55 -10.00 -23.11
CA TRP A 58 -0.49 -9.77 -21.67
C TRP A 58 -0.91 -8.35 -21.29
N GLU A 59 -0.37 -7.35 -21.97
CA GLU A 59 -0.73 -5.94 -21.77
C GLU A 59 -2.21 -5.69 -22.09
N ALA A 60 -2.71 -6.24 -23.20
CA ALA A 60 -4.12 -6.15 -23.56
C ALA A 60 -5.03 -6.79 -22.50
N PHE A 61 -4.68 -7.97 -21.99
CA PHE A 61 -5.45 -8.64 -20.93
C PHE A 61 -5.44 -7.86 -19.60
N PHE A 62 -4.32 -7.26 -19.23
CA PHE A 62 -4.27 -6.45 -18.02
C PHE A 62 -5.09 -5.17 -18.16
N SER A 63 -5.11 -4.56 -19.35
CA SER A 63 -5.92 -3.37 -19.64
C SER A 63 -7.44 -3.61 -19.62
N THR A 64 -7.87 -4.87 -19.78
CA THR A 64 -9.30 -5.24 -19.73
C THR A 64 -9.78 -5.62 -18.33
N ILE A 65 -8.90 -5.64 -17.31
CA ILE A 65 -9.33 -5.74 -15.93
C ILE A 65 -10.00 -4.41 -15.56
N PRO A 66 -11.32 -4.38 -15.29
CA PRO A 66 -11.99 -3.15 -14.94
C PRO A 66 -11.43 -2.65 -13.61
N VAL A 67 -10.64 -1.58 -13.65
CA VAL A 67 -10.34 -0.77 -12.47
C VAL A 67 -11.61 0.00 -12.18
N ASN A 68 -12.38 -0.44 -11.19
CA ASN A 68 -13.55 0.30 -10.76
C ASN A 68 -13.09 1.59 -10.06
N ARG A 69 -12.99 2.68 -10.83
CA ARG A 69 -12.58 4.00 -10.31
C ARG A 69 -13.67 4.68 -9.47
N ASP A 70 -14.90 4.14 -9.51
CA ASP A 70 -16.03 4.57 -8.68
C ASP A 70 -16.21 3.65 -7.46
N ALA A 71 -15.26 2.76 -7.18
CA ALA A 71 -15.31 1.94 -5.99
C ALA A 71 -15.20 2.84 -4.75
N SER A 72 -16.09 2.63 -3.79
CA SER A 72 -15.98 3.21 -2.45
C SER A 72 -15.56 2.13 -1.48
N PHE A 73 -14.76 2.47 -0.47
CA PHE A 73 -14.45 1.54 0.60
C PHE A 73 -15.71 1.15 1.38
N LEU A 74 -15.98 -0.16 1.49
CA LEU A 74 -17.06 -0.69 2.32
C LEU A 74 -16.48 -1.57 3.42
N LEU A 75 -16.96 -1.37 4.66
CA LEU A 75 -16.53 -2.17 5.80
C LEU A 75 -16.86 -3.67 5.61
N SER A 76 -17.90 -3.98 4.83
CA SER A 76 -18.27 -5.35 4.45
C SER A 76 -17.25 -6.07 3.59
N ASP A 77 -16.32 -5.34 2.96
CA ASP A 77 -15.28 -5.92 2.10
C ASP A 77 -14.09 -6.45 2.91
N ILE A 78 -14.03 -6.14 4.21
CA ILE A 78 -12.99 -6.66 5.10
C ILE A 78 -13.32 -8.11 5.45
N PRO A 79 -12.44 -9.08 5.09
CA PRO A 79 -12.64 -10.47 5.49
C PRO A 79 -12.40 -10.65 6.99
N SER A 80 -12.90 -11.76 7.54
CA SER A 80 -12.61 -12.15 8.92
C SER A 80 -11.11 -12.18 9.20
N TYR A 81 -10.72 -11.75 10.40
CA TYR A 81 -9.33 -11.67 10.83
C TYR A 81 -8.57 -13.00 10.62
N THR A 82 -7.41 -12.92 9.96
CA THR A 82 -6.58 -14.09 9.57
C THR A 82 -5.20 -14.11 10.24
N SER A 83 -5.05 -13.46 11.40
CA SER A 83 -3.76 -13.27 12.09
C SER A 83 -2.77 -12.35 11.37
N SER A 84 -3.23 -11.61 10.35
CA SER A 84 -2.48 -10.54 9.70
C SER A 84 -2.88 -9.18 10.29
N PRO A 85 -1.93 -8.26 10.54
CA PRO A 85 -2.21 -6.92 11.07
C PRO A 85 -2.98 -6.01 10.10
N TYR A 86 -2.99 -6.34 8.81
CA TYR A 86 -3.66 -5.61 7.75
C TYR A 86 -4.23 -6.58 6.71
N VAL A 87 -5.11 -6.05 5.85
CA VAL A 87 -5.64 -6.76 4.69
C VAL A 87 -5.61 -5.84 3.48
N GLU A 88 -5.30 -6.42 2.32
CA GLU A 88 -5.42 -5.74 1.04
C GLU A 88 -6.89 -5.56 0.67
N VAL A 89 -7.27 -4.33 0.30
CA VAL A 89 -8.60 -4.01 -0.22
C VAL A 89 -8.49 -3.49 -1.65
N ASN A 90 -9.58 -3.59 -2.41
CA ASN A 90 -9.67 -3.10 -3.79
C ASN A 90 -8.50 -3.54 -4.69
N HIS A 91 -8.03 -4.78 -4.52
CA HIS A 91 -6.91 -5.33 -5.29
C HIS A 91 -5.64 -4.46 -5.21
N ASN A 92 -5.40 -3.83 -4.06
CA ASN A 92 -4.29 -2.91 -3.81
C ASN A 92 -4.30 -1.68 -4.72
N ILE A 93 -5.48 -1.27 -5.20
CA ILE A 93 -5.68 -0.04 -5.98
C ILE A 93 -6.31 1.02 -5.05
N PRO A 94 -5.68 2.20 -4.87
CA PRO A 94 -6.25 3.29 -4.09
C PRO A 94 -7.59 3.78 -4.64
N PHE A 95 -8.45 4.29 -3.77
CA PHE A 95 -9.75 4.87 -4.08
C PHE A 95 -9.66 6.39 -4.32
N PHE A 96 -8.54 6.87 -4.85
CA PHE A 96 -8.40 8.29 -5.21
C PHE A 96 -9.32 8.62 -6.39
N THR A 97 -10.04 9.71 -6.29
CA THR A 97 -10.80 10.27 -7.41
C THR A 97 -9.87 10.91 -8.44
N GLU A 98 -10.34 11.09 -9.67
CA GLU A 98 -9.56 11.80 -10.69
C GLU A 98 -9.28 13.26 -10.30
N GLU A 99 -10.19 13.88 -9.53
CA GLU A 99 -10.01 15.23 -8.98
C GLU A 99 -8.87 15.27 -7.96
N GLU A 100 -8.83 14.33 -7.00
CA GLU A 100 -7.75 14.22 -6.02
C GLU A 100 -6.39 13.98 -6.69
N LEU A 101 -6.36 13.24 -7.80
CA LEU A 101 -5.13 12.99 -8.57
C LEU A 101 -4.65 14.22 -9.36
N GLN A 102 -5.53 15.18 -9.63
CA GLN A 102 -5.22 16.42 -10.34
C GLN A 102 -5.11 17.63 -9.41
N SER A 103 -5.44 17.45 -8.13
CA SER A 103 -5.46 18.52 -7.13
C SER A 103 -4.05 19.07 -6.85
N GLU A 104 -3.99 20.37 -6.60
CA GLU A 104 -2.79 21.07 -6.12
C GLU A 104 -2.66 21.03 -4.59
N GLU A 105 -3.55 20.31 -3.88
CA GLU A 105 -3.48 20.18 -2.43
C GLU A 105 -2.24 19.40 -1.97
N TYR A 106 -1.46 20.01 -1.07
CA TYR A 106 -0.20 19.46 -0.59
C TYR A 106 -0.34 18.74 0.75
N GLU A 107 -1.24 19.22 1.62
CA GLU A 107 -1.50 18.64 2.93
C GLU A 107 -2.87 19.11 3.47
N SER A 108 -3.72 18.17 3.87
CA SER A 108 -5.06 18.43 4.36
C SER A 108 -5.42 17.47 5.48
N TYR A 109 -5.94 18.02 6.58
CA TYR A 109 -6.45 17.27 7.71
C TYR A 109 -7.92 17.62 7.90
N SER A 110 -8.79 16.61 7.97
CA SER A 110 -10.20 16.85 8.21
C SER A 110 -10.43 17.50 9.57
N GLU A 111 -11.43 18.37 9.62
CA GLU A 111 -11.98 18.84 10.89
C GLU A 111 -12.42 17.67 11.74
N LEU A 112 -12.28 17.84 13.06
CA LEU A 112 -12.77 16.84 14.00
C LEU A 112 -14.29 16.74 13.89
N ASP A 113 -14.82 15.53 13.96
CA ASP A 113 -16.26 15.34 13.95
C ASP A 113 -16.91 15.80 15.27
N TYR A 114 -18.24 15.64 15.37
CA TYR A 114 -18.99 16.09 16.54
C TYR A 114 -18.64 15.35 17.85
N LEU A 115 -17.94 14.21 17.78
CA LEU A 115 -17.38 13.47 18.91
C LEU A 115 -15.91 13.80 19.16
N GLY A 116 -15.33 14.73 18.40
CA GLY A 116 -13.93 15.13 18.45
C GLY A 116 -12.98 14.16 17.74
N ARG A 117 -13.48 13.25 16.91
CA ARG A 117 -12.68 12.21 16.24
C ARG A 117 -12.04 12.77 14.97
N CYS A 118 -10.84 12.31 14.65
CA CYS A 118 -10.18 12.69 13.40
C CYS A 118 -10.94 12.12 12.20
N GLY A 119 -11.02 12.89 11.11
CA GLY A 119 -11.43 12.39 9.80
C GLY A 119 -10.22 12.01 8.92
N PRO A 120 -10.42 11.84 7.60
CA PRO A 120 -9.34 11.60 6.66
C PRO A 120 -8.22 12.65 6.73
N ALA A 121 -6.98 12.18 6.62
CA ALA A 121 -5.80 13.02 6.40
C ALA A 121 -5.19 12.65 5.04
N MET A 122 -4.86 13.66 4.23
CA MET A 122 -4.33 13.48 2.88
C MET A 122 -3.15 14.44 2.63
N ALA A 123 -2.12 13.98 1.94
CA ALA A 123 -0.98 14.82 1.55
C ALA A 123 -0.35 14.36 0.23
N MET A 124 0.20 15.32 -0.52
CA MET A 124 1.09 15.08 -1.64
C MET A 124 2.54 15.12 -1.11
N ILE A 125 3.03 13.96 -0.67
CA ILE A 125 4.29 13.87 0.06
C ILE A 125 5.46 13.90 -0.93
N GLY A 126 6.28 14.94 -0.85
CA GLY A 126 7.57 15.08 -1.51
C GLY A 126 8.74 15.12 -0.52
N ILE A 127 9.97 15.21 -1.03
CA ILE A 127 11.19 15.35 -0.19
C ILE A 127 11.14 16.65 0.62
N ASP A 128 10.56 17.70 0.06
CA ASP A 128 10.41 19.02 0.65
C ASP A 128 9.44 19.06 1.84
N MET A 129 8.52 18.10 1.94
CA MET A 129 7.64 17.91 3.09
C MET A 129 8.33 17.21 4.27
N MET A 130 9.30 16.35 3.98
CA MET A 130 9.91 15.48 4.98
C MET A 130 10.73 16.27 6.01
N PRO A 131 10.61 15.97 7.31
CA PRO A 131 11.28 16.74 8.34
C PRO A 131 12.79 16.53 8.32
N THR A 132 13.53 17.62 8.48
CA THR A 132 14.97 17.59 8.76
C THR A 132 15.28 17.61 10.26
N GLN A 133 14.28 17.94 11.09
CA GLN A 133 14.42 18.06 12.54
C GLN A 133 13.97 16.79 13.26
N LYS A 134 14.49 16.58 14.47
CA LYS A 134 14.03 15.49 15.34
C LYS A 134 12.60 15.77 15.82
N ARG A 135 11.78 14.71 15.85
CA ARG A 135 10.42 14.78 16.36
C ARG A 135 10.37 15.33 17.79
N GLY A 136 9.44 16.25 18.03
CA GLY A 136 9.16 16.78 19.35
C GLY A 136 8.31 15.85 20.22
N SER A 137 7.98 16.32 21.42
CA SER A 137 6.98 15.65 22.24
C SER A 137 5.58 15.86 21.65
N ILE A 138 4.75 14.83 21.77
CA ILE A 138 3.32 14.86 21.43
C ILE A 138 2.44 14.50 22.63
N SER A 139 3.02 14.42 23.84
CA SER A 139 2.36 13.91 25.04
C SER A 139 1.16 14.74 25.51
N MET A 140 1.10 16.02 25.11
CA MET A 140 -0.01 16.93 25.41
C MET A 140 -1.31 16.53 24.72
N VAL A 141 -1.23 15.88 23.54
CA VAL A 141 -2.41 15.48 22.79
C VAL A 141 -3.05 14.26 23.46
N LYS A 142 -4.37 14.28 23.62
CA LYS A 142 -5.16 13.14 24.11
C LYS A 142 -6.30 12.94 23.12
N PRO A 143 -6.13 12.07 22.11
CA PRO A 143 -7.17 11.81 21.13
C PRO A 143 -8.44 11.23 21.76
N THR A 144 -9.50 11.12 20.98
CA THR A 144 -10.72 10.44 21.42
C THR A 144 -10.40 9.02 21.89
N GLY A 145 -11.10 8.58 22.94
CA GLY A 145 -10.91 7.25 23.52
C GLY A 145 -9.57 7.06 24.26
N TRP A 146 -8.79 8.13 24.46
CA TRP A 146 -7.49 8.02 25.12
C TRP A 146 -7.59 7.51 26.55
N HIS A 147 -6.99 6.35 26.81
CA HIS A 147 -6.89 5.76 28.14
C HIS A 147 -5.49 5.18 28.35
N LEU A 148 -4.90 5.40 29.52
CA LEU A 148 -3.58 4.85 29.83
C LEU A 148 -3.71 3.41 30.31
N ALA A 149 -3.38 2.45 29.44
CA ALA A 149 -3.35 1.03 29.80
C ALA A 149 -1.94 0.44 29.61
N LYS A 150 -1.48 -0.33 30.61
CA LYS A 150 -0.13 -0.91 30.65
C LYS A 150 -0.16 -2.43 30.80
N TYR A 151 0.70 -3.12 30.07
CA TYR A 151 0.85 -4.57 30.12
C TYR A 151 2.33 -4.95 29.95
N ASP A 152 2.85 -5.83 30.79
CA ASP A 152 4.27 -6.20 30.78
C ASP A 152 4.69 -6.99 29.53
N PHE A 153 3.74 -7.64 28.85
CA PHE A 153 3.99 -8.39 27.61
C PHE A 153 4.01 -7.51 26.35
N ILE A 154 3.69 -6.22 26.46
CA ILE A 154 3.75 -5.27 25.35
C ILE A 154 5.09 -4.56 25.39
N ASP A 155 5.78 -4.50 24.27
CA ASP A 155 7.00 -3.71 24.14
C ASP A 155 6.75 -2.23 24.53
N GLY A 156 7.62 -1.63 25.33
CA GLY A 156 7.39 -0.30 25.90
C GLY A 156 6.21 -0.21 26.89
N LYS A 157 5.54 -1.33 27.22
CA LYS A 157 4.46 -1.51 28.21
C LYS A 157 3.14 -0.82 27.93
N TYR A 158 3.04 0.16 27.04
CA TYR A 158 1.80 0.90 26.79
C TYR A 158 0.97 0.24 25.68
N LEU A 159 -0.31 -0.03 25.95
CA LEU A 159 -1.23 -0.57 24.94
C LEU A 159 -1.48 0.44 23.82
N TYR A 160 -1.75 1.69 24.18
CA TYR A 160 -2.13 2.74 23.23
C TYR A 160 -0.98 3.69 22.94
N ASN A 161 -0.81 3.98 21.65
CA ASN A 161 0.00 5.05 21.11
C ASN A 161 -0.90 6.19 20.64
N ARG A 162 -0.30 7.39 20.53
CA ARG A 162 -0.84 8.47 19.71
C ARG A 162 -0.39 8.17 18.30
N CYS A 163 -1.26 7.57 17.51
CA CYS A 163 -0.93 7.15 16.16
C CYS A 163 -1.16 8.33 15.22
N HIS A 164 -0.12 8.69 14.48
CA HIS A 164 -0.23 9.63 13.37
C HIS A 164 -1.08 9.02 12.25
N LEU A 165 -1.97 9.79 11.62
CA LEU A 165 -2.62 9.36 10.37
C LEU A 165 -1.64 9.50 9.20
N ILE A 166 -0.93 10.63 9.13
CA ILE A 166 0.25 10.83 8.29
C ILE A 166 1.47 10.94 9.20
N ALA A 167 2.39 9.98 9.07
CA ALA A 167 3.55 9.88 9.93
C ALA A 167 4.41 11.15 9.93
N TYR A 168 5.01 11.45 11.09
CA TYR A 168 5.96 12.57 11.21
C TYR A 168 7.07 12.51 10.16
N GLU A 169 7.60 11.33 9.84
CA GLU A 169 8.67 11.21 8.83
C GLU A 169 8.24 11.57 7.41
N LEU A 170 6.93 11.60 7.15
CA LEU A 170 6.35 11.93 5.86
C LEU A 170 6.04 13.43 5.78
N SER A 171 5.34 13.98 6.78
CA SER A 171 4.85 15.37 6.73
C SER A 171 5.57 16.37 7.63
N GLY A 172 6.35 15.89 8.60
CA GLY A 172 6.91 16.72 9.66
C GLY A 172 5.90 17.20 10.70
N GLU A 173 4.61 16.85 10.55
CA GLU A 173 3.57 17.27 11.49
C GLU A 173 3.71 16.58 12.84
N ASN A 174 3.98 17.38 13.86
CA ASN A 174 4.32 16.86 15.19
C ASN A 174 3.07 16.61 16.05
N ALA A 175 2.56 17.63 16.74
CA ALA A 175 1.48 17.50 17.74
C ALA A 175 0.12 17.98 17.23
N ASN A 176 -0.22 17.66 15.97
CA ASN A 176 -1.48 18.05 15.35
C ASN A 176 -2.64 17.17 15.86
N VAL A 177 -3.65 17.81 16.47
CA VAL A 177 -4.83 17.12 17.05
C VAL A 177 -5.74 16.49 15.99
N GLN A 178 -5.70 16.97 14.74
CA GLN A 178 -6.44 16.41 13.60
C GLN A 178 -5.69 15.24 12.93
N ASN A 179 -4.43 14.99 13.33
CA ASN A 179 -3.58 13.93 12.77
C ASN A 179 -3.28 12.81 13.79
N LEU A 180 -3.84 12.84 14.99
CA LEU A 180 -3.49 11.91 16.06
C LEU A 180 -4.71 11.18 16.59
N ILE A 181 -4.75 9.85 16.39
CA ILE A 181 -5.79 8.96 16.94
C ILE A 181 -5.25 8.10 18.08
N THR A 182 -6.15 7.59 18.93
CA THR A 182 -5.81 6.52 19.87
C THR A 182 -5.78 5.20 19.10
N GLY A 183 -4.59 4.59 18.98
CA GLY A 183 -4.43 3.30 18.33
C GLY A 183 -3.54 2.37 19.16
N THR A 184 -3.68 1.06 18.96
CA THR A 184 -2.82 0.12 19.68
C THR A 184 -1.37 0.23 19.22
N ARG A 185 -0.41 -0.08 20.09
CA ARG A 185 1.01 -0.16 19.69
C ARG A 185 1.21 -1.14 18.54
N TYR A 186 0.45 -2.23 18.50
CA TYR A 186 0.48 -3.21 17.42
C TYR A 186 0.03 -2.59 16.09
N MET A 187 -1.11 -1.89 16.07
CA MET A 187 -1.57 -1.17 14.87
C MET A 187 -0.52 -0.14 14.41
N ASN A 188 0.01 0.65 15.33
CA ASN A 188 1.00 1.68 15.01
C ASN A 188 2.28 1.11 14.39
N VAL A 189 2.92 0.15 15.08
CA VAL A 189 4.27 -0.32 14.74
C VAL A 189 4.25 -1.46 13.71
N VAL A 190 3.24 -2.33 13.77
CA VAL A 190 3.18 -3.52 12.91
C VAL A 190 2.18 -3.33 11.77
N GLY A 191 1.10 -2.58 11.99
CA GLY A 191 0.05 -2.33 10.99
C GLY A 191 0.33 -1.18 10.03
N MET A 192 0.84 -0.05 10.54
CA MET A 192 1.00 1.19 9.76
C MET A 192 2.45 1.44 9.32
N GLN A 193 3.40 1.39 10.27
CA GLN A 193 4.79 1.76 10.05
C GLN A 193 5.46 1.13 8.80
N PRO A 194 5.24 -0.15 8.46
CA PRO A 194 5.85 -0.72 7.25
C PRO A 194 5.43 -0.02 5.95
N PHE A 195 4.22 0.53 5.87
CA PHE A 195 3.72 1.25 4.70
C PHE A 195 4.19 2.71 4.68
N GLU A 196 4.32 3.32 5.85
CA GLU A 196 4.94 4.64 6.04
C GLU A 196 6.40 4.60 5.59
N ASP A 197 7.18 3.64 6.12
CA ASP A 197 8.57 3.39 5.73
C ASP A 197 8.68 3.17 4.21
N LYS A 198 7.82 2.33 3.63
CA LYS A 198 7.85 2.03 2.19
C LYS A 198 7.60 3.28 1.34
N THR A 199 6.70 4.15 1.78
CA THR A 199 6.40 5.43 1.13
C THR A 199 7.61 6.36 1.23
N ALA A 200 8.18 6.50 2.43
CA ALA A 200 9.36 7.33 2.64
C ALA A 200 10.54 6.87 1.79
N TRP A 201 10.82 5.56 1.78
CA TRP A 201 11.86 4.96 0.96
C TRP A 201 11.65 5.16 -0.55
N TYR A 202 10.41 5.21 -1.02
CA TYR A 202 10.13 5.47 -2.43
C TYR A 202 10.49 6.91 -2.80
N ILE A 203 10.01 7.87 -2.01
CA ILE A 203 10.24 9.30 -2.20
C ILE A 203 11.75 9.59 -2.17
N LEU A 204 12.46 9.13 -1.14
CA LEU A 204 13.89 9.37 -0.98
C LEU A 204 14.74 8.78 -2.12
N ARG A 205 14.30 7.69 -2.75
CA ARG A 205 15.05 7.04 -3.83
C ARG A 205 14.77 7.61 -5.21
N THR A 206 13.56 8.13 -5.43
CA THR A 206 13.10 8.55 -6.76
C THR A 206 13.05 10.06 -6.91
N GLY A 207 12.84 10.80 -5.82
CA GLY A 207 12.49 12.22 -5.87
C GLY A 207 11.05 12.47 -6.32
N ASN A 208 10.25 11.42 -6.53
CA ASN A 208 8.85 11.55 -6.92
C ASN A 208 7.96 11.90 -5.72
N HIS A 209 6.76 12.38 -6.03
CA HIS A 209 5.73 12.65 -5.03
C HIS A 209 4.79 11.45 -4.90
N VAL A 210 4.24 11.28 -3.71
CA VAL A 210 3.21 10.27 -3.42
C VAL A 210 1.98 10.95 -2.86
N LEU A 211 0.86 10.83 -3.55
CA LEU A 211 -0.44 11.12 -2.96
C LEU A 211 -0.75 10.03 -1.93
N TYR A 212 -0.89 10.42 -0.68
CA TYR A 212 -1.09 9.54 0.46
C TYR A 212 -2.33 9.95 1.23
N ARG A 213 -3.18 8.99 1.60
CA ARG A 213 -4.37 9.22 2.42
C ARG A 213 -4.48 8.15 3.49
N CYS A 214 -4.78 8.59 4.71
CA CYS A 214 -5.09 7.75 5.84
C CYS A 214 -6.46 8.12 6.39
N THR A 215 -7.40 7.18 6.35
CA THR A 215 -8.77 7.38 6.81
C THR A 215 -9.05 6.51 8.03
N PRO A 216 -9.23 7.08 9.23
CA PRO A 216 -9.63 6.32 10.41
C PRO A 216 -11.07 5.81 10.26
N ILE A 217 -11.29 4.54 10.61
CA ILE A 217 -12.58 3.88 10.50
C ILE A 217 -13.19 3.73 11.89
N PHE A 218 -14.33 4.39 12.12
CA PHE A 218 -15.09 4.28 13.36
C PHE A 218 -16.41 3.54 13.12
N GLU A 219 -16.82 2.70 14.07
CA GLU A 219 -18.11 2.03 14.06
C GLU A 219 -19.08 2.74 15.02
N GLY A 220 -20.17 3.29 14.49
CA GLY A 220 -21.14 4.07 15.27
C GLY A 220 -20.49 5.24 16.03
N ASP A 221 -20.80 5.34 17.31
CA ASP A 221 -20.31 6.41 18.20
C ASP A 221 -19.02 6.02 18.95
N ASN A 222 -18.34 4.95 18.52
CA ASN A 222 -17.08 4.54 19.12
C ASN A 222 -16.03 5.65 19.00
N LEU A 223 -15.35 5.92 20.12
CA LEU A 223 -14.28 6.92 20.22
C LEU A 223 -12.91 6.37 19.79
N LEU A 224 -12.78 5.05 19.69
CA LEU A 224 -11.60 4.37 19.16
C LEU A 224 -11.89 3.92 17.73
N ALA A 225 -10.93 4.12 16.84
CA ALA A 225 -11.00 3.59 15.49
C ALA A 225 -10.87 2.06 15.53
N THR A 226 -11.70 1.37 14.74
CA THR A 226 -11.61 -0.07 14.52
C THR A 226 -10.41 -0.41 13.63
N GLY A 227 -9.94 0.55 12.83
CA GLY A 227 -8.74 0.47 12.02
C GLY A 227 -8.51 1.76 11.23
N VAL A 228 -7.57 1.71 10.29
CA VAL A 228 -7.31 2.78 9.32
C VAL A 228 -7.28 2.20 7.91
N LEU A 229 -7.81 2.94 6.95
CA LEU A 229 -7.60 2.69 5.52
C LEU A 229 -6.38 3.51 5.07
N LEU A 230 -5.35 2.82 4.56
CA LEU A 230 -4.13 3.45 4.04
C LEU A 230 -4.09 3.34 2.53
N GLU A 231 -3.85 4.46 1.87
CA GLU A 231 -3.83 4.61 0.43
C GLU A 231 -2.61 5.41 0.00
N ALA A 232 -1.88 4.95 -1.02
CA ALA A 232 -0.71 5.63 -1.53
C ALA A 232 -0.56 5.41 -3.04
N ARG A 233 -0.29 6.47 -3.79
CA ARG A 233 -0.04 6.43 -5.23
C ARG A 233 1.04 7.44 -5.61
N SER A 234 2.08 6.98 -6.31
CA SER A 234 3.02 7.91 -6.95
C SER A 234 2.32 8.67 -8.06
N ILE A 235 2.59 9.97 -8.15
CA ILE A 235 2.17 10.87 -9.22
C ILE A 235 3.36 11.15 -10.15
#